data_AF-A0A7R9K0D8-F1
#
_entry.id   AF-A0A7R9K0D8-F1
#
_cell.length_a   1.000
_cell.length_b   1.000
_cell.length_c   1.000
_cell.angle_alpha   90.00
_cell.angle_beta   90.00
_cell.angle_gamma   90.00
#
_symmetry.space_group_name_H-M   'P 1'
#
loop_
_entity.id
_entity.type
_entity.pdbx_description
1 polymer ?
#
loop_
_entity_poly.entity_id
_entity_poly.type
_entity_poly.pdbx_seq_one_letter_code
_entity_poly.pdbx_strand_id
1 'polypeptide(L)'
;MLALSSPTHGDFLAGERKPVVSSGEALKYLLYLVDVNELYDVALGMYDFELVTVVAAKSQKDPKEYLPFLNQLRKEMENEDYFALLVLSLRYAFDRMEPHYQRYCIDKHLKRFDSALHNIASCSGNNQYLEECLTLIRDHKLYTQALVLFDRSSPAYGRVSVLYAEHLLDARRPYEAALMFQRGGDLCRALQCYQAAGDWRQALTLANTMQYSESQVHELCHLLVERLAEQHQYGEAAQVLSQLVGDLEESVAMLVRGHMWPQATWSALSGQRSDLIETHIKPGLSDHLELLTSQLATAWEQFEMYKARLAVVRSTQQLHFEDKEGDTIPADSDLFSDTSSVMTSTIASSRSRLSEMRGASAGQDREFMTKVVRSCELA
;
A
#
# COMPACT_ATOMS: atom_id res chain seq x y z
N MET A 1 32.37 -78.64 -8.65
CA MET A 1 32.32 -79.16 -7.27
C MET A 1 32.84 -78.08 -6.34
N LEU A 2 31.96 -77.48 -5.54
CA LEU A 2 32.20 -77.13 -4.14
C LEU A 2 30.86 -76.64 -3.59
N ALA A 3 30.39 -77.38 -2.59
CA ALA A 3 29.03 -77.40 -2.11
C ALA A 3 28.72 -76.21 -1.20
N LEU A 4 27.45 -75.80 -1.26
CA LEU A 4 26.76 -74.94 -0.32
C LEU A 4 26.75 -75.56 1.08
N SER A 5 27.14 -74.80 2.10
CA SER A 5 26.73 -75.05 3.48
C SER A 5 26.39 -73.72 4.14
N SER A 6 25.11 -73.55 4.42
CA SER A 6 24.51 -72.48 5.21
C SER A 6 24.97 -72.52 6.67
N PRO A 7 25.25 -71.37 7.31
CA PRO A 7 25.26 -71.28 8.76
C PRO A 7 23.83 -71.01 9.25
N THR A 8 23.38 -71.86 10.17
CA THR A 8 22.13 -71.70 10.93
C THR A 8 22.24 -70.50 11.85
N HIS A 9 21.53 -69.41 11.51
CA HIS A 9 21.28 -68.30 12.41
C HIS A 9 20.26 -68.72 13.48
N GLY A 10 20.79 -69.19 14.61
CA GLY A 10 20.13 -69.03 15.90
C GLY A 10 20.37 -67.62 16.43
N ASP A 11 19.32 -67.07 17.02
CA ASP A 11 19.31 -65.98 18.00
C ASP A 11 19.96 -64.65 17.60
N PHE A 12 19.16 -63.79 16.98
CA PHE A 12 19.33 -62.34 17.09
C PHE A 12 17.98 -61.65 17.30
N LEU A 13 17.67 -61.40 18.57
CA LEU A 13 16.86 -60.31 19.10
C LEU A 13 15.60 -59.95 18.30
N ALA A 14 14.47 -60.49 18.75
CA ALA A 14 13.18 -59.83 18.59
C ALA A 14 13.26 -58.46 19.27
N GLY A 15 13.71 -57.45 18.52
CA GLY A 15 13.56 -56.05 18.91
C GLY A 15 12.08 -55.80 19.14
N GLU A 16 11.73 -55.46 20.38
CA GLU A 16 10.41 -54.97 20.75
C GLU A 16 9.94 -53.96 19.71
N ARG A 17 8.99 -54.35 18.87
CA ARG A 17 8.28 -53.40 18.03
C ARG A 17 7.55 -52.49 19.00
N LYS A 18 8.04 -51.25 19.15
CA LYS A 18 7.33 -50.19 19.87
C LYS A 18 5.84 -50.27 19.50
N PRO A 19 4.90 -50.18 20.47
CA PRO A 19 3.49 -50.26 20.15
C PRO A 19 3.18 -49.18 19.12
N VAL A 20 2.75 -49.61 17.93
CA VAL A 20 2.30 -48.71 16.88
C VAL A 20 1.00 -48.11 17.39
N VAL A 21 1.09 -46.94 18.01
CA VAL A 21 -0.06 -46.20 18.51
C VAL A 21 -1.03 -46.04 17.34
N SER A 22 -2.26 -46.52 17.49
CA SER A 22 -3.27 -46.36 16.46
C SER A 22 -3.58 -44.88 16.29
N SER A 23 -3.86 -44.43 15.06
CA SER A 23 -4.33 -43.06 14.78
C SER A 23 -5.53 -42.67 15.66
N GLY A 24 -6.34 -43.66 16.03
CA GLY A 24 -7.48 -43.46 16.91
C GLY A 24 -7.16 -43.24 18.38
N GLU A 25 -6.04 -43.76 18.89
CA GLU A 25 -5.55 -43.55 20.26
C GLU A 25 -4.80 -42.23 20.38
N ALA A 26 -4.00 -41.90 19.36
CA ALA A 26 -3.34 -40.60 19.26
C ALA A 26 -4.36 -39.44 19.23
N LEU A 27 -5.46 -39.58 18.48
CA LEU A 27 -6.50 -38.56 18.43
C LEU A 27 -7.22 -38.38 19.78
N LYS A 28 -7.45 -39.47 20.54
CA LYS A 28 -8.02 -39.38 21.89
C LYS A 28 -7.11 -38.60 22.84
N TYR A 29 -5.80 -38.84 22.75
CA TYR A 29 -4.82 -38.10 23.54
C TYR A 29 -4.79 -36.61 23.15
N LEU A 30 -4.83 -36.30 21.85
CA LEU A 30 -4.89 -34.91 21.37
C LEU A 30 -6.14 -34.15 21.83
N LEU A 31 -7.30 -34.82 21.90
CA LEU A 31 -8.55 -34.22 22.40
C LEU A 31 -8.47 -33.80 23.88
N TYR A 32 -7.53 -34.34 24.67
CA TYR A 32 -7.28 -33.86 26.04
C TYR A 32 -6.41 -32.60 26.09
N LEU A 33 -5.69 -32.28 25.02
CA LEU A 33 -4.66 -31.24 25.00
C LEU A 33 -5.04 -30.00 24.18
N VAL A 34 -5.92 -30.16 23.19
CA VAL A 34 -6.25 -29.13 22.20
C VAL A 34 -7.76 -28.94 22.13
N ASP A 35 -8.21 -27.72 21.83
CA ASP A 35 -9.62 -27.44 21.56
C ASP A 35 -10.13 -28.29 20.38
N VAL A 36 -11.34 -28.85 20.56
CA VAL A 36 -12.08 -29.59 19.54
C VAL A 36 -12.23 -28.79 18.24
N ASN A 37 -12.49 -27.48 18.34
CA ASN A 37 -12.68 -26.63 17.18
C ASN A 37 -11.38 -26.44 16.38
N GLU A 38 -10.27 -26.20 17.07
CA GLU A 38 -8.96 -26.10 16.42
C GLU A 38 -8.54 -27.43 15.77
N LEU A 39 -8.80 -28.56 16.43
CA LEU A 39 -8.49 -29.88 15.88
C LEU A 39 -9.31 -30.19 14.62
N TYR A 40 -10.59 -29.79 14.61
CA TYR A 40 -11.47 -29.92 13.46
C TYR A 40 -11.02 -29.02 12.29
N ASP A 41 -10.65 -27.78 12.57
CA ASP A 41 -10.17 -26.82 11.56
C ASP A 41 -8.83 -27.26 10.95
N VAL A 42 -7.94 -27.85 11.75
CA VAL A 42 -6.70 -28.46 11.26
C VAL A 42 -7.01 -29.65 10.36
N ALA A 43 -7.93 -30.54 10.75
CA ALA A 43 -8.34 -31.67 9.93
C ALA A 43 -8.95 -31.22 8.59
N LEU A 44 -9.79 -30.17 8.60
CA LEU A 44 -10.32 -29.56 7.38
C LEU A 44 -9.20 -29.05 6.47
N GLY A 45 -8.21 -28.37 7.06
CA GLY A 45 -7.06 -27.84 6.33
C GLY A 45 -6.08 -28.89 5.78
N MET A 46 -6.27 -30.17 6.10
CA MET A 46 -5.55 -31.29 5.48
C MET A 46 -6.23 -31.79 4.20
N TYR A 47 -7.44 -31.29 3.90
CA TYR A 47 -8.25 -31.67 2.75
C TYR A 47 -8.64 -33.16 2.72
N ASP A 48 -8.58 -33.85 3.86
CA ASP A 48 -8.95 -35.25 4.04
C ASP A 48 -10.29 -35.36 4.77
N PHE A 49 -11.36 -35.63 4.01
CA PHE A 49 -12.72 -35.71 4.54
C PHE A 49 -12.97 -36.95 5.41
N GLU A 50 -12.22 -38.03 5.21
CA GLU A 50 -12.30 -39.20 6.08
C GLU A 50 -11.77 -38.84 7.47
N LEU A 51 -10.63 -38.16 7.52
CA LEU A 51 -10.06 -37.64 8.76
C LEU A 51 -11.00 -36.64 9.45
N VAL A 52 -11.57 -35.67 8.72
CA VAL A 52 -12.52 -34.69 9.25
C VAL A 52 -13.73 -35.38 9.90
N THR A 53 -14.27 -36.41 9.26
CA THR A 53 -15.41 -37.17 9.78
C THR A 53 -15.03 -37.92 11.06
N VAL A 54 -13.84 -38.53 11.10
CA VAL A 54 -13.32 -39.23 12.30
C VAL A 54 -13.10 -38.26 13.46
N VAL A 55 -12.54 -37.07 13.19
CA VAL A 55 -12.32 -36.03 14.20
C VAL A 55 -13.66 -35.55 14.74
N ALA A 56 -14.61 -35.17 13.87
CA ALA A 56 -15.92 -34.68 14.28
C ALA A 56 -16.72 -35.69 15.11
N ALA A 57 -16.70 -36.97 14.71
CA ALA A 57 -17.38 -38.03 15.43
C ALA A 57 -16.78 -38.30 16.82
N LYS A 58 -15.44 -38.20 16.96
CA LYS A 58 -14.75 -38.44 18.23
C LYS A 58 -14.74 -37.23 19.15
N SER A 59 -14.86 -36.03 18.60
CA SER A 59 -14.82 -34.78 19.35
C SER A 59 -16.19 -34.32 19.86
N GLN A 60 -17.25 -35.09 19.57
CA GLN A 60 -18.65 -34.76 19.93
C GLN A 60 -19.11 -33.38 19.42
N LYS A 61 -18.56 -32.92 18.29
CA LYS A 61 -19.01 -31.67 17.66
C LYS A 61 -20.44 -31.84 17.15
N ASP A 62 -21.26 -30.80 17.26
CA ASP A 62 -22.66 -30.89 16.88
C ASP A 62 -22.81 -31.13 15.36
N PRO A 63 -23.48 -32.22 14.92
CA PRO A 63 -23.69 -32.51 13.50
C PRO A 63 -24.38 -31.37 12.74
N LYS A 64 -25.18 -30.56 13.44
CA LYS A 64 -25.83 -29.38 12.87
C LYS A 64 -24.86 -28.26 12.52
N GLU A 65 -23.67 -28.21 13.11
CA GLU A 65 -22.67 -27.17 12.82
C GLU A 65 -21.81 -27.53 11.62
N TYR A 66 -21.38 -28.80 11.49
CA TYR A 66 -20.42 -29.19 10.45
C TYR A 66 -21.06 -29.85 9.22
N LEU A 67 -22.17 -30.58 9.35
CA LEU A 67 -22.82 -31.23 8.20
C LEU A 67 -23.35 -30.23 7.15
N PRO A 68 -23.95 -29.07 7.50
CA PRO A 68 -24.40 -28.12 6.49
C PRO A 68 -23.26 -27.62 5.61
N PHE A 69 -22.10 -27.31 6.21
CA PHE A 69 -20.91 -26.87 5.49
C PHE A 69 -20.34 -27.99 4.60
N LEU A 70 -20.22 -29.22 5.11
CA LEU A 70 -19.76 -30.36 4.30
C LEU A 70 -20.72 -30.69 3.14
N ASN A 71 -22.03 -30.57 3.38
CA ASN A 71 -23.05 -30.76 2.35
C ASN A 71 -23.04 -29.60 1.34
N GLN A 72 -22.76 -28.37 1.78
CA GLN A 72 -22.59 -27.22 0.90
C GLN A 72 -21.36 -27.39 0.01
N LEU A 73 -20.20 -27.76 0.56
CA LEU A 73 -19.01 -28.10 -0.23
C LEU A 73 -19.30 -29.21 -1.24
N ARG A 74 -20.08 -30.23 -0.86
CA ARG A 74 -20.51 -31.30 -1.77
C ARG A 74 -21.43 -30.79 -2.88
N LYS A 75 -22.38 -29.90 -2.57
CA LYS A 75 -23.25 -29.28 -3.56
C LYS A 75 -22.51 -28.34 -4.50
N GLU A 76 -21.56 -27.57 -3.98
CA GLU A 76 -20.67 -26.72 -4.79
C GLU A 76 -19.77 -27.57 -5.70
N MET A 77 -19.47 -28.82 -5.33
CA MET A 77 -18.82 -29.81 -6.21
C MET A 77 -19.77 -30.41 -7.26
N GLU A 78 -21.08 -30.42 -7.00
CA GLU A 78 -22.13 -30.91 -7.90
C GLU A 78 -22.66 -29.76 -8.78
N ASN A 79 -21.82 -29.15 -9.60
CA ASN A 79 -22.27 -28.14 -10.57
C ASN A 79 -23.32 -28.69 -11.55
N GLU A 80 -24.44 -27.97 -11.70
CA GLU A 80 -25.64 -28.35 -12.48
C GLU A 80 -25.43 -28.49 -14.00
N ASP A 81 -24.30 -28.07 -14.56
CA ASP A 81 -24.07 -28.12 -16.01
C ASP A 81 -23.72 -29.52 -16.56
N TYR A 82 -23.55 -30.52 -15.70
CA TYR A 82 -23.21 -31.89 -16.10
C TYR A 82 -24.34 -32.92 -15.90
N PHE A 83 -25.55 -32.48 -15.55
CA PHE A 83 -26.66 -33.41 -15.30
C PHE A 83 -27.33 -33.96 -16.58
N ALA A 84 -27.06 -33.39 -17.76
CA ALA A 84 -27.64 -33.86 -19.03
C ALA A 84 -26.88 -35.02 -19.70
N LEU A 85 -25.74 -35.48 -19.15
CA LEU A 85 -24.91 -36.54 -19.75
C LEU A 85 -24.64 -37.70 -18.78
N LEU A 86 -25.54 -37.90 -17.83
CA LEU A 86 -25.41 -38.89 -16.76
C LEU A 86 -26.11 -40.20 -17.09
N VAL A 87 -25.50 -41.05 -17.94
CA VAL A 87 -25.74 -42.52 -17.82
C VAL A 87 -24.47 -43.38 -17.99
N LEU A 88 -23.33 -42.89 -18.54
CA LEU A 88 -22.19 -43.81 -18.80
C LEU A 88 -20.80 -43.42 -18.24
N SER A 89 -20.64 -42.37 -17.44
CA SER A 89 -19.31 -41.94 -16.97
C SER A 89 -19.24 -41.51 -15.49
N LEU A 90 -19.95 -42.22 -14.61
CA LEU A 90 -19.96 -41.98 -13.15
C LEU A 90 -18.59 -42.15 -12.44
N ARG A 91 -17.55 -42.64 -13.14
CA ARG A 91 -16.16 -42.64 -12.64
C ARG A 91 -15.30 -41.48 -13.19
N TYR A 92 -15.78 -40.79 -14.22
CA TYR A 92 -15.03 -39.73 -14.92
C TYR A 92 -15.46 -38.31 -14.47
N ALA A 93 -16.59 -38.17 -13.78
CA ALA A 93 -17.10 -36.89 -13.29
C ALA A 93 -16.50 -36.47 -11.93
N PHE A 94 -16.07 -37.42 -11.09
CA PHE A 94 -15.41 -37.13 -9.82
C PHE A 94 -14.02 -36.47 -10.01
N ASP A 95 -13.41 -36.67 -11.19
CA ASP A 95 -12.14 -36.06 -11.61
C ASP A 95 -12.29 -34.68 -12.28
N ARG A 96 -13.51 -34.12 -12.38
CA ARG A 96 -13.81 -32.94 -13.22
C ARG A 96 -14.44 -31.74 -12.52
N MET A 97 -14.14 -31.55 -11.24
CA MET A 97 -13.99 -30.20 -10.68
C MET A 97 -12.56 -30.10 -10.15
N GLU A 98 -11.90 -28.98 -10.42
CA GLU A 98 -10.48 -28.81 -10.10
C GLU A 98 -10.29 -28.91 -8.58
N PRO A 99 -9.48 -29.85 -8.05
CA PRO A 99 -9.30 -30.07 -6.61
C PRO A 99 -8.88 -28.78 -5.87
N HIS A 100 -8.33 -27.84 -6.62
CA HIS A 100 -7.97 -26.51 -6.17
C HIS A 100 -9.17 -25.64 -5.75
N TYR A 101 -10.33 -25.71 -6.41
CA TYR A 101 -11.50 -24.89 -6.01
C TYR A 101 -12.08 -25.34 -4.66
N GLN A 102 -12.14 -26.66 -4.44
CA GLN A 102 -12.54 -27.23 -3.15
C GLN A 102 -11.61 -26.77 -2.02
N ARG A 103 -10.30 -26.84 -2.25
CA ARG A 103 -9.29 -26.35 -1.29
C ARG A 103 -9.43 -24.86 -1.03
N TYR A 104 -9.76 -24.07 -2.06
CA TYR A 104 -10.08 -22.66 -1.92
C TYR A 104 -11.27 -22.41 -0.99
N CYS A 105 -12.41 -23.10 -1.17
CA CYS A 105 -13.58 -22.92 -0.30
C CYS A 105 -13.24 -23.26 1.16
N ILE A 106 -12.47 -24.33 1.38
CA ILE A 106 -11.99 -24.73 2.71
C ILE A 106 -11.05 -23.67 3.29
N ASP A 107 -10.03 -23.25 2.55
CA ASP A 107 -9.04 -22.27 3.03
C ASP A 107 -9.69 -20.91 3.31
N LYS A 108 -10.66 -20.50 2.48
CA LYS A 108 -11.47 -19.29 2.70
C LYS A 108 -12.30 -19.40 3.99
N HIS A 109 -12.94 -20.54 4.24
CA HIS A 109 -13.67 -20.80 5.49
C HIS A 109 -12.73 -20.76 6.71
N LEU A 110 -11.53 -21.35 6.59
CA LEU A 110 -10.49 -21.34 7.62
C LEU A 110 -9.73 -20.00 7.72
N LYS A 111 -10.10 -18.99 6.92
CA LYS A 111 -9.46 -17.67 6.87
C LYS A 111 -7.96 -17.71 6.52
N ARG A 112 -7.53 -18.77 5.82
CA ARG A 112 -6.16 -18.96 5.29
C ARG A 112 -6.06 -18.34 3.90
N PHE A 113 -6.17 -17.01 3.83
CA PHE A 113 -6.38 -16.32 2.55
C PHE A 113 -5.20 -16.44 1.58
N ASP A 114 -3.95 -16.56 2.06
CA ASP A 114 -2.79 -16.76 1.19
C ASP A 114 -2.86 -18.11 0.45
N SER A 115 -3.25 -19.18 1.16
CA SER A 115 -3.44 -20.52 0.58
C SER A 115 -4.69 -20.57 -0.30
N ALA A 116 -5.77 -19.91 0.12
CA ALA A 116 -6.98 -19.77 -0.68
C ALA A 116 -6.66 -19.10 -2.02
N LEU A 117 -5.86 -18.03 -2.01
CA LEU A 117 -5.41 -17.33 -3.21
C LEU A 117 -4.61 -18.24 -4.15
N HIS A 118 -3.66 -19.02 -3.62
CA HIS A 118 -2.88 -19.97 -4.42
C HIS A 118 -3.78 -21.01 -5.12
N ASN A 119 -4.75 -21.52 -4.38
CA ASN A 119 -5.70 -22.51 -4.87
C ASN A 119 -6.63 -21.93 -5.96
N ILE A 120 -7.26 -20.78 -5.74
CA ILE A 120 -8.14 -20.17 -6.75
C ILE A 120 -7.38 -19.60 -7.96
N ALA A 121 -6.13 -19.15 -7.78
CA ALA A 121 -5.27 -18.75 -8.89
C ALA A 121 -4.93 -19.92 -9.81
N SER A 122 -4.82 -21.14 -9.27
CA SER A 122 -4.63 -22.34 -10.08
C SER A 122 -5.84 -22.62 -10.97
N CYS A 123 -7.05 -22.26 -10.52
CA CYS A 123 -8.30 -22.40 -11.27
C CYS A 123 -8.60 -21.25 -12.25
N SER A 124 -7.66 -20.32 -12.47
CA SER A 124 -7.93 -19.07 -13.21
C SER A 124 -8.15 -19.24 -14.72
N GLY A 125 -8.20 -20.47 -15.23
CA GLY A 125 -8.55 -20.76 -16.63
C GLY A 125 -10.00 -20.41 -16.97
N ASN A 126 -10.90 -20.39 -15.97
CA ASN A 126 -12.29 -19.99 -16.14
C ASN A 126 -12.51 -18.53 -15.68
N ASN A 127 -13.22 -17.73 -16.48
CA ASN A 127 -13.49 -16.32 -16.15
C ASN A 127 -14.25 -16.14 -14.83
N GLN A 128 -15.16 -17.05 -14.48
CA GLN A 128 -15.93 -16.96 -13.22
C GLN A 128 -15.04 -17.07 -11.99
N TYR A 129 -14.12 -18.04 -11.96
CA TYR A 129 -13.16 -18.20 -10.85
C TYR A 129 -12.16 -17.06 -10.80
N LEU A 130 -11.83 -16.46 -11.94
CA LEU A 130 -10.99 -15.27 -11.99
C LEU A 130 -11.66 -14.06 -11.33
N GLU A 131 -12.96 -13.82 -11.58
CA GLU A 131 -13.68 -12.74 -10.88
C GLU A 131 -13.68 -12.95 -9.36
N GLU A 132 -13.93 -14.18 -8.91
CA GLU A 132 -13.93 -14.48 -7.48
C GLU A 132 -12.52 -14.38 -6.86
N CYS A 133 -11.48 -14.72 -7.62
CA CYS A 133 -10.10 -14.46 -7.21
C CYS A 133 -9.84 -12.96 -7.03
N LEU A 134 -10.29 -12.12 -7.97
CA LEU A 134 -10.13 -10.68 -7.91
C LEU A 134 -10.88 -10.05 -6.73
N THR A 135 -12.09 -10.54 -6.41
CA THR A 135 -12.81 -10.08 -5.21
C THR A 135 -12.07 -10.45 -3.93
N LEU A 136 -11.55 -11.68 -3.82
CA LEU A 136 -10.73 -12.09 -2.68
C LEU A 136 -9.48 -11.22 -2.53
N ILE A 137 -8.77 -10.93 -3.62
CA ILE A 137 -7.57 -10.08 -3.62
C ILE A 137 -7.92 -8.69 -3.11
N ARG A 138 -9.04 -8.11 -3.57
CA ARG A 138 -9.49 -6.77 -3.16
C ARG A 138 -9.87 -6.72 -1.68
N ASP A 139 -10.64 -7.69 -1.21
CA ASP A 139 -11.17 -7.70 0.16
C ASP A 139 -10.07 -7.92 1.21
N HIS A 140 -9.07 -8.74 0.88
CA HIS A 140 -7.96 -9.09 1.78
C HIS A 140 -6.63 -8.41 1.44
N LYS A 141 -6.60 -7.52 0.43
CA LYS A 141 -5.42 -6.76 -0.01
C LYS A 141 -4.20 -7.63 -0.38
N LEU A 142 -4.41 -8.79 -1.00
CA LEU A 142 -3.37 -9.77 -1.34
C LEU A 142 -2.68 -9.51 -2.69
N TYR A 143 -2.53 -8.24 -3.08
CA TYR A 143 -2.09 -7.86 -4.42
C TYR A 143 -0.68 -8.35 -4.76
N THR A 144 0.28 -8.18 -3.84
CA THR A 144 1.69 -8.55 -4.07
C THR A 144 1.85 -10.05 -4.25
N GLN A 145 1.14 -10.84 -3.45
CA GLN A 145 1.15 -12.29 -3.55
C GLN A 145 0.49 -12.76 -4.85
N ALA A 146 -0.64 -12.17 -5.23
CA ALA A 146 -1.30 -12.48 -6.49
C ALA A 146 -0.38 -12.24 -7.70
N LEU A 147 0.36 -11.12 -7.71
CA LEU A 147 1.33 -10.81 -8.77
C LEU A 147 2.51 -11.80 -8.85
N VAL A 148 2.83 -12.52 -7.77
CA VAL A 148 3.86 -13.57 -7.79
C VAL A 148 3.30 -14.86 -8.39
N LEU A 149 2.01 -15.12 -8.21
CA LEU A 149 1.35 -16.36 -8.65
C LEU A 149 1.01 -16.37 -10.15
N PHE A 150 0.58 -15.23 -10.70
CA PHE A 150 0.19 -15.15 -12.11
C PHE A 150 1.39 -14.89 -13.03
N ASP A 151 1.44 -15.61 -14.15
CA ASP A 151 2.41 -15.38 -15.20
C ASP A 151 2.24 -13.99 -15.82
N ARG A 152 3.35 -13.28 -16.05
CA ARG A 152 3.34 -11.89 -16.55
C ARG A 152 2.68 -11.72 -17.92
N SER A 153 2.66 -12.76 -18.74
CA SER A 153 2.01 -12.77 -20.06
C SER A 153 0.53 -13.11 -20.00
N SER A 154 0.02 -13.52 -18.85
CA SER A 154 -1.38 -13.92 -18.71
C SER A 154 -2.30 -12.69 -18.68
N PRO A 155 -3.51 -12.77 -19.26
CA PRO A 155 -4.50 -11.70 -19.13
C PRO A 155 -4.94 -11.50 -17.66
N ALA A 156 -4.89 -12.56 -16.85
CA ALA A 156 -5.16 -12.51 -15.42
C ALA A 156 -4.16 -11.59 -14.68
N TYR A 157 -2.86 -11.69 -14.99
CA TYR A 157 -1.85 -10.79 -14.45
C TYR A 157 -2.14 -9.32 -14.78
N GLY A 158 -2.60 -9.03 -16.00
CA GLY A 158 -3.01 -7.69 -16.40
C GLY A 158 -4.15 -7.15 -15.53
N ARG A 159 -5.19 -7.97 -15.30
CA ARG A 159 -6.33 -7.61 -14.45
C ARG A 159 -5.96 -7.40 -12.99
N VAL A 160 -5.11 -8.27 -12.42
CA VAL A 160 -4.60 -8.10 -11.05
C VAL A 160 -3.75 -6.83 -10.94
N SER A 161 -2.95 -6.52 -11.96
CA SER A 161 -2.14 -5.30 -12.01
C SER A 161 -3.00 -4.04 -12.00
N VAL A 162 -4.08 -4.01 -12.80
CA VAL A 162 -5.07 -2.94 -12.81
C VAL A 162 -5.76 -2.79 -11.44
N LEU A 163 -6.19 -3.89 -10.85
CA LEU A 163 -6.85 -3.87 -9.53
C LEU A 163 -5.90 -3.34 -8.44
N TYR A 164 -4.62 -3.71 -8.50
CA TYR A 164 -3.63 -3.17 -7.56
C TYR A 164 -3.37 -1.68 -7.80
N ALA A 165 -3.36 -1.23 -9.06
CA ALA A 165 -3.22 0.17 -9.40
C ALA A 165 -4.36 1.03 -8.84
N GLU A 166 -5.61 0.55 -8.91
CA GLU A 166 -6.78 1.22 -8.31
C GLU A 166 -6.63 1.38 -6.79
N HIS A 167 -6.19 0.32 -6.09
CA HIS A 167 -5.90 0.40 -4.66
C HIS A 167 -4.76 1.39 -4.33
N LEU A 168 -3.74 1.50 -5.19
CA LEU A 168 -2.65 2.45 -5.01
C LEU A 168 -3.10 3.90 -5.22
N LEU A 169 -4.06 4.15 -6.12
CA LEU A 169 -4.70 5.46 -6.26
C LEU A 169 -5.47 5.86 -5.00
N ASP A 170 -6.25 4.93 -4.44
CA ASP A 170 -6.96 5.16 -3.17
C ASP A 170 -5.98 5.46 -2.03
N ALA A 171 -4.79 4.85 -2.07
CA ALA A 171 -3.70 5.09 -1.13
C ALA A 171 -2.89 6.37 -1.40
N ARG A 172 -3.29 7.21 -2.37
CA ARG A 172 -2.59 8.44 -2.80
C ARG A 172 -1.15 8.21 -3.29
N ARG A 173 -0.90 7.09 -3.98
CA ARG A 173 0.42 6.77 -4.59
C ARG A 173 0.30 6.72 -6.12
N PRO A 174 0.11 7.88 -6.79
CA PRO A 174 -0.20 7.94 -8.23
C PRO A 174 0.94 7.40 -9.11
N TYR A 175 2.19 7.63 -8.72
CA TYR A 175 3.34 7.14 -9.49
C TYR A 175 3.38 5.61 -9.56
N GLU A 176 3.17 4.94 -8.43
CA GLU A 176 3.17 3.48 -8.37
C GLU A 176 1.92 2.89 -9.04
N ALA A 177 0.78 3.57 -8.93
CA ALA A 177 -0.40 3.20 -9.68
C ALA A 177 -0.15 3.26 -11.20
N ALA A 178 0.54 4.30 -11.69
CA ALA A 178 0.88 4.44 -13.10
C ALA A 178 1.72 3.26 -13.61
N LEU A 179 2.74 2.85 -12.86
CA LEU A 179 3.55 1.68 -13.16
C LEU A 179 2.71 0.40 -13.26
N MET A 180 1.75 0.22 -12.35
CA MET A 180 0.89 -0.96 -12.34
C MET A 180 -0.15 -0.94 -13.48
N PHE A 181 -0.74 0.21 -13.81
CA PHE A 181 -1.62 0.35 -14.98
C PHE A 181 -0.87 0.07 -16.29
N GLN A 182 0.37 0.57 -16.41
CA GLN A 182 1.21 0.32 -17.57
C GLN A 182 1.53 -1.18 -17.70
N ARG A 183 1.84 -1.86 -16.60
CA ARG A 183 2.02 -3.33 -16.58
C ARG A 183 0.73 -4.08 -16.92
N GLY A 184 -0.42 -3.52 -16.55
CA GLY A 184 -1.74 -4.03 -16.88
C GLY A 184 -2.16 -3.83 -18.33
N GLY A 185 -1.39 -3.05 -19.11
CA GLY A 185 -1.71 -2.69 -20.49
C GLY A 185 -2.69 -1.51 -20.63
N ASP A 186 -3.13 -0.92 -19.53
CA ASP A 186 -4.02 0.24 -19.55
C ASP A 186 -3.22 1.54 -19.61
N LEU A 187 -2.78 1.88 -20.82
CA LEU A 187 -1.90 3.03 -21.05
C LEU A 187 -2.61 4.36 -20.80
N CYS A 188 -3.92 4.45 -21.08
CA CYS A 188 -4.70 5.67 -20.86
C CYS A 188 -4.74 6.06 -19.38
N ARG A 189 -5.08 5.11 -18.50
CA ARG A 189 -5.08 5.38 -17.05
C ARG A 189 -3.67 5.56 -16.50
N ALA A 190 -2.68 4.83 -17.02
CA ALA A 190 -1.28 5.04 -16.64
C ALA A 190 -0.81 6.47 -16.94
N LEU A 191 -1.16 7.02 -18.11
CA LEU A 191 -0.82 8.38 -18.52
C LEU A 191 -1.43 9.42 -17.56
N GLN A 192 -2.71 9.27 -17.22
CA GLN A 192 -3.38 10.13 -16.23
C GLN A 192 -2.71 10.07 -14.86
N CYS A 193 -2.26 8.88 -14.43
CA CYS A 193 -1.55 8.71 -13.17
C CYS A 193 -0.16 9.34 -13.18
N TYR A 194 0.60 9.24 -14.28
CA TYR A 194 1.88 9.94 -14.43
C TYR A 194 1.71 11.46 -14.46
N GLN A 195 0.68 11.96 -15.13
CA GLN A 195 0.31 13.37 -15.08
C GLN A 195 0.02 13.80 -13.63
N ALA A 196 -0.79 13.06 -12.88
CA ALA A 196 -1.11 13.39 -11.49
C ALA A 196 0.14 13.32 -10.58
N ALA A 197 1.06 12.40 -10.85
CA ALA A 197 2.32 12.29 -10.13
C ALA A 197 3.31 13.43 -10.44
N GLY A 198 3.15 14.12 -11.58
CA GLY A 198 4.09 15.14 -12.05
C GLY A 198 5.31 14.56 -12.80
N ASP A 199 5.34 13.25 -13.11
CA ASP A 199 6.43 12.66 -13.89
C ASP A 199 6.19 12.87 -15.39
N TRP A 200 6.58 14.06 -15.86
CA TRP A 200 6.43 14.47 -17.26
C TRP A 200 7.24 13.59 -18.23
N ARG A 201 8.39 13.05 -17.80
CA ARG A 201 9.24 12.20 -18.65
C ARG A 201 8.50 10.91 -18.96
N GLN A 202 7.97 10.23 -17.94
CA GLN A 202 7.20 9.00 -18.14
C GLN A 202 5.92 9.26 -18.93
N ALA A 203 5.18 10.34 -18.62
CA ALA A 203 3.96 10.71 -19.33
C ALA A 203 4.22 10.90 -20.85
N LEU A 204 5.29 11.59 -21.23
CA LEU A 204 5.63 11.81 -22.64
C LEU A 204 6.15 10.56 -23.34
N THR A 205 6.95 9.73 -22.66
CA THR A 205 7.39 8.44 -23.25
C THR A 205 6.19 7.55 -23.54
N LEU A 206 5.18 7.57 -22.68
CA LEU A 206 3.95 6.82 -22.86
C LEU A 206 3.10 7.42 -23.99
N ALA A 207 2.96 8.75 -24.05
CA ALA A 207 2.27 9.43 -25.14
C ALA A 207 2.89 9.12 -26.52
N ASN A 208 4.22 9.07 -26.60
CA ASN A 208 4.92 8.66 -27.82
C ASN A 208 4.65 7.20 -28.18
N THR A 209 4.61 6.31 -27.18
CA THR A 209 4.24 4.89 -27.38
C THR A 209 2.82 4.75 -27.90
N MET A 210 1.90 5.62 -27.45
CA MET A 210 0.51 5.71 -27.91
C MET A 210 0.35 6.48 -29.23
N GLN A 211 1.43 6.95 -29.85
CA GLN A 211 1.45 7.67 -31.13
C GLN A 211 0.60 8.95 -31.14
N TYR A 212 0.69 9.74 -30.06
CA TYR A 212 0.02 11.04 -29.98
C TYR A 212 0.50 11.97 -31.09
N SER A 213 -0.43 12.77 -31.64
CA SER A 213 -0.07 13.82 -32.59
C SER A 213 0.74 14.92 -31.90
N GLU A 214 1.49 15.71 -32.68
CA GLU A 214 2.25 16.83 -32.15
C GLU A 214 1.36 17.81 -31.37
N SER A 215 0.13 18.08 -31.84
CA SER A 215 -0.84 18.91 -31.12
C SER A 215 -1.25 18.33 -29.77
N GLN A 216 -1.50 17.02 -29.68
CA GLN A 216 -1.85 16.34 -28.43
C GLN A 216 -0.68 16.34 -27.44
N VAL A 217 0.56 16.23 -27.94
CA VAL A 217 1.76 16.34 -27.11
C VAL A 217 1.90 17.76 -26.54
N HIS A 218 1.63 18.80 -27.34
CA HIS A 218 1.64 20.18 -26.84
C HIS A 218 0.59 20.41 -25.73
N GLU A 219 -0.65 19.94 -25.94
CA GLU A 219 -1.70 20.01 -24.91
C GLU A 219 -1.29 19.27 -23.62
N LEU A 220 -0.70 18.08 -23.77
CA LEU A 220 -0.17 17.30 -22.66
C LEU A 220 0.95 18.06 -21.90
N CYS A 221 1.86 18.71 -22.62
CA CYS A 221 2.93 19.52 -22.03
C CYS A 221 2.36 20.66 -21.18
N HIS A 222 1.35 21.39 -21.65
CA HIS A 222 0.73 22.47 -20.87
C HIS A 222 0.10 21.93 -19.57
N LEU A 223 -0.63 20.82 -19.62
CA LEU A 223 -1.20 20.18 -18.43
C LEU A 223 -0.11 19.75 -17.42
N LEU A 224 1.01 19.22 -17.91
CA LEU A 224 2.14 18.82 -17.08
C LEU A 224 2.83 20.03 -16.44
N VAL A 225 3.00 21.12 -17.17
CA VAL A 225 3.59 22.37 -16.68
C VAL A 225 2.75 22.96 -15.54
N GLU A 226 1.43 22.99 -15.69
CA GLU A 226 0.52 23.42 -14.62
C GLU A 226 0.69 22.55 -13.37
N ARG A 227 0.70 21.22 -13.54
CA ARG A 227 0.91 20.29 -12.41
C ARG A 227 2.26 20.47 -11.73
N LEU A 228 3.34 20.63 -12.49
CA LEU A 228 4.69 20.85 -11.96
C LEU A 228 4.76 22.18 -11.20
N ALA A 229 4.08 23.22 -11.67
CA ALA A 229 3.99 24.51 -11.00
C ALA A 229 3.21 24.43 -9.67
N GLU A 230 2.15 23.61 -9.59
CA GLU A 230 1.44 23.30 -8.34
C GLU A 230 2.34 22.59 -7.32
N GLN A 231 3.25 21.73 -7.79
CA GLN A 231 4.24 21.03 -6.95
C GLN A 231 5.49 21.87 -6.66
N HIS A 232 5.53 23.14 -7.06
CA HIS A 232 6.68 24.05 -6.97
C HIS A 232 7.95 23.59 -7.71
N GLN A 233 7.80 22.67 -8.68
CA GLN A 233 8.88 22.18 -9.52
C GLN A 233 9.06 23.05 -10.77
N TYR A 234 9.24 24.36 -10.55
CA TYR A 234 9.31 25.36 -11.62
C TYR A 234 10.45 25.13 -12.61
N GLY A 235 11.57 24.52 -12.17
CA GLY A 235 12.73 24.25 -13.03
C GLY A 235 12.44 23.17 -14.07
N GLU A 236 11.73 22.12 -13.66
CA GLU A 236 11.28 21.07 -14.59
C GLU A 236 10.18 21.59 -15.52
N ALA A 237 9.24 22.38 -14.99
CA ALA A 237 8.20 23.01 -15.80
C ALA A 237 8.79 23.90 -16.92
N ALA A 238 9.79 24.72 -16.59
CA ALA A 238 10.49 25.55 -17.55
C ALA A 238 11.29 24.73 -18.58
N GLN A 239 11.83 23.57 -18.18
CA GLN A 239 12.49 22.64 -19.09
C GLN A 239 11.50 22.08 -20.12
N VAL A 240 10.30 21.69 -19.70
CA VAL A 240 9.25 21.21 -20.60
C VAL A 240 8.87 22.29 -21.62
N LEU A 241 8.61 23.52 -21.16
CA LEU A 241 8.25 24.65 -22.03
C LEU A 241 9.35 24.96 -23.05
N SER A 242 10.61 25.01 -22.61
CA SER A 242 11.72 25.37 -23.49
C SER A 242 12.08 24.28 -24.50
N GLN A 243 12.09 23.01 -24.08
CA GLN A 243 12.57 21.90 -24.92
C GLN A 243 11.50 21.31 -25.83
N LEU A 244 10.23 21.30 -25.39
CA LEU A 244 9.15 20.59 -26.09
C LEU A 244 8.16 21.54 -26.75
N VAL A 245 7.73 22.59 -26.04
CA VAL A 245 6.77 23.58 -26.59
C VAL A 245 7.50 24.65 -27.41
N GLY A 246 8.77 24.94 -27.07
CA GLY A 246 9.55 25.99 -27.71
C GLY A 246 9.16 27.41 -27.26
N ASP A 247 8.36 27.53 -26.19
CA ASP A 247 8.00 28.83 -25.62
C ASP A 247 9.04 29.28 -24.60
N LEU A 248 9.97 30.12 -25.05
CA LEU A 248 11.00 30.71 -24.21
C LEU A 248 10.43 31.73 -23.22
N GLU A 249 9.37 32.45 -23.59
CA GLU A 249 8.80 33.52 -22.75
C GLU A 249 8.16 32.93 -21.50
N GLU A 250 7.26 31.96 -21.70
CA GLU A 250 6.62 31.25 -20.61
C GLU A 250 7.63 30.47 -19.78
N SER A 251 8.65 29.87 -20.41
CA SER A 251 9.74 29.19 -19.71
C SER A 251 10.48 30.14 -18.75
N VAL A 252 10.87 31.33 -19.22
CA VAL A 252 11.52 32.34 -18.37
C VAL A 252 10.58 32.86 -17.29
N ALA A 253 9.30 33.08 -17.60
CA ALA A 253 8.30 33.48 -16.63
C ALA A 253 8.12 32.43 -15.51
N MET A 254 8.11 31.13 -15.84
CA MET A 254 8.08 30.05 -14.85
C MET A 254 9.35 30.04 -13.98
N LEU A 255 10.52 30.27 -14.55
CA LEU A 255 11.77 30.34 -13.78
C LEU A 255 11.79 31.53 -12.80
N VAL A 256 11.27 32.68 -13.24
CA VAL A 256 11.10 33.88 -12.41
C VAL A 256 10.13 33.62 -11.27
N ARG A 257 9.00 32.94 -11.54
CA ARG A 257 8.03 32.53 -10.52
C ARG A 257 8.65 31.59 -9.47
N GLY A 258 9.59 30.74 -9.88
CA GLY A 258 10.37 29.88 -8.99
C GLY A 258 11.63 30.52 -8.39
N HIS A 259 11.85 31.82 -8.61
CA HIS A 259 13.02 32.57 -8.14
C HIS A 259 14.38 31.99 -8.58
N MET A 260 14.44 31.28 -9.71
CA MET A 260 15.68 30.71 -10.26
C MET A 260 16.36 31.72 -11.20
N TRP A 261 16.79 32.84 -10.64
CA TRP A 261 17.35 33.98 -11.40
C TRP A 261 18.52 33.62 -12.34
N PRO A 262 19.53 32.83 -11.91
CA PRO A 262 20.65 32.49 -12.80
C PRO A 262 20.19 31.66 -14.00
N GLN A 263 19.26 30.73 -13.81
CA GLN A 263 18.73 29.92 -14.89
C GLN A 263 17.84 30.73 -15.83
N ALA A 264 17.01 31.63 -15.29
CA ALA A 264 16.19 32.54 -16.09
C ALA A 264 17.05 33.45 -16.98
N THR A 265 18.09 34.07 -16.39
CA THR A 265 19.02 34.95 -17.14
C THR A 265 19.78 34.18 -18.21
N TRP A 266 20.30 32.99 -17.87
CA TRP A 266 20.96 32.12 -18.84
C TRP A 266 20.01 31.75 -19.99
N SER A 267 18.76 31.40 -19.69
CA SER A 267 17.77 30.98 -20.69
C SER A 267 17.44 32.13 -21.65
N ALA A 268 17.17 33.32 -21.11
CA ALA A 268 16.91 34.52 -21.91
C ALA A 268 18.09 34.88 -22.84
N LEU A 269 19.32 34.87 -22.32
CA LEU A 269 20.52 35.19 -23.10
C LEU A 269 20.83 34.12 -24.15
N SER A 270 20.70 32.84 -23.80
CA SER A 270 20.95 31.72 -24.71
C SER A 270 19.92 31.67 -25.84
N GLY A 271 18.67 32.05 -25.55
CA GLY A 271 17.61 32.26 -26.54
C GLY A 271 17.70 33.57 -27.31
N GLN A 272 18.76 34.36 -27.15
CA GLN A 272 18.98 35.67 -27.79
C GLN A 272 17.84 36.70 -27.52
N ARG A 273 17.12 36.53 -26.42
CA ARG A 273 16.00 37.38 -25.99
C ARG A 273 16.38 38.16 -24.73
N SER A 274 17.33 39.10 -24.90
CA SER A 274 17.80 39.96 -23.80
C SER A 274 16.71 40.91 -23.28
N ASP A 275 15.68 41.16 -24.08
CA ASP A 275 14.48 41.91 -23.71
C ASP A 275 13.78 41.32 -22.48
N LEU A 276 13.75 39.99 -22.35
CA LEU A 276 13.14 39.28 -21.20
C LEU A 276 13.81 39.59 -19.86
N ILE A 277 15.07 40.05 -19.88
CA ILE A 277 15.77 40.50 -18.67
C ILE A 277 15.09 41.75 -18.12
N GLU A 278 14.74 42.70 -18.98
CA GLU A 278 14.09 43.96 -18.59
C GLU A 278 12.60 43.76 -18.31
N THR A 279 11.91 42.90 -19.06
CA THR A 279 10.44 42.76 -18.97
C THR A 279 9.98 41.77 -17.90
N HIS A 280 10.77 40.74 -17.57
CA HIS A 280 10.35 39.69 -16.62
C HIS A 280 11.31 39.57 -15.44
N ILE A 281 12.62 39.46 -15.71
CA ILE A 281 13.58 39.12 -14.66
C ILE A 281 13.77 40.27 -13.67
N LYS A 282 14.01 41.50 -14.16
CA LYS A 282 14.20 42.67 -13.29
C LYS A 282 12.95 43.01 -12.47
N PRO A 283 11.73 43.09 -13.06
CA PRO A 283 10.51 43.30 -12.28
C PRO A 283 10.31 42.19 -11.25
N GLY A 284 10.42 40.92 -11.65
CA GLY A 284 10.26 39.80 -10.73
C GLY A 284 11.29 39.78 -9.59
N LEU A 285 12.54 40.19 -9.85
CA LEU A 285 13.56 40.34 -8.82
C LEU A 285 13.23 41.49 -7.86
N SER A 286 12.76 42.63 -8.38
CA SER A 286 12.32 43.77 -7.57
C SER A 286 11.18 43.37 -6.64
N ASP A 287 10.13 42.76 -7.18
CA ASP A 287 8.96 42.30 -6.42
C ASP A 287 9.35 41.28 -5.34
N HIS A 288 10.26 40.36 -5.65
CA HIS A 288 10.76 39.37 -4.69
C HIS A 288 11.61 40.03 -3.59
N LEU A 289 12.44 41.02 -3.93
CA LEU A 289 13.22 41.77 -2.94
C LEU A 289 12.30 42.57 -2.00
N GLU A 290 11.26 43.20 -2.51
CA GLU A 290 10.25 43.90 -1.71
C GLU A 290 9.53 42.93 -0.76
N LEU A 291 9.13 41.76 -1.27
CA LEU A 291 8.53 40.70 -0.46
C LEU A 291 9.46 40.26 0.66
N LEU A 292 10.72 39.93 0.37
CA LEU A 292 11.70 39.49 1.37
C LEU A 292 11.98 40.59 2.41
N THR A 293 12.06 41.85 1.98
CA THR A 293 12.29 43.00 2.87
C THR A 293 11.12 43.15 3.84
N SER A 294 9.88 43.03 3.36
CA SER A 294 8.68 43.07 4.22
C SER A 294 8.62 41.90 5.21
N GLN A 295 9.00 40.69 4.77
CA GLN A 295 9.04 39.50 5.63
C GLN A 295 10.13 39.64 6.72
N LEU A 296 11.29 40.20 6.37
CA LEU A 296 12.36 40.47 7.34
C LEU A 296 11.95 41.52 8.36
N ALA A 297 11.29 42.61 7.93
CA ALA A 297 10.80 43.65 8.84
C ALA A 297 9.78 43.10 9.84
N THR A 298 8.80 42.33 9.35
CA THR A 298 7.79 41.71 10.21
C THR A 298 8.39 40.67 11.17
N ALA A 299 9.32 39.84 10.70
CA ALA A 299 10.03 38.89 11.54
C ALA A 299 10.87 39.60 12.62
N TRP A 300 11.50 40.74 12.29
CA TRP A 300 12.25 41.54 13.23
C TRP A 300 11.36 42.13 14.34
N GLU A 301 10.24 42.73 13.97
CA GLU A 301 9.26 43.27 14.92
C GLU A 301 8.72 42.18 15.87
N GLN A 302 8.39 41.01 15.33
CA GLN A 302 7.96 39.86 16.13
C GLN A 302 9.07 39.41 17.08
N PHE A 303 10.31 39.33 16.61
CA PHE A 303 11.45 38.95 17.43
C PHE A 303 11.66 39.93 18.60
N GLU A 304 11.61 41.25 18.34
CA GLU A 304 11.72 42.25 19.40
C GLU A 304 10.58 42.16 20.41
N MET A 305 9.33 42.02 19.94
CA MET A 305 8.17 41.85 20.80
C MET A 305 8.31 40.61 21.70
N TYR A 306 8.68 39.46 21.15
CA TYR A 306 8.85 38.23 21.92
C TYR A 306 10.03 38.29 22.88
N LYS A 307 11.15 38.91 22.47
CA LYS A 307 12.29 39.16 23.35
C LYS A 307 11.91 40.04 24.54
N ALA A 308 11.18 41.13 24.31
CA ALA A 308 10.71 42.03 25.37
C ALA A 308 9.74 41.32 26.31
N ARG A 309 8.76 40.57 25.75
CA ARG A 309 7.82 39.76 26.54
C ARG A 309 8.54 38.71 27.38
N LEU A 310 9.55 38.04 26.83
CA LEU A 310 10.34 37.05 27.57
C LEU A 310 11.09 37.67 28.75
N ALA A 311 11.61 38.90 28.60
CA ALA A 311 12.24 39.63 29.69
C ALA A 311 11.23 39.89 30.83
N VAL A 312 10.02 40.35 30.51
CA VAL A 312 8.94 40.55 31.49
C VAL A 312 8.58 39.25 32.20
N VAL A 313 8.38 38.16 31.46
CA VAL A 313 8.04 36.85 32.05
C VAL A 313 9.13 36.40 33.02
N ARG A 314 10.42 36.57 32.68
CA ARG A 314 11.53 36.22 33.56
C ARG A 314 11.56 37.06 34.83
N SER A 315 11.34 38.37 34.74
CA SER A 315 11.29 39.24 35.93
C SER A 315 10.06 38.95 36.80
N THR A 316 8.89 38.71 36.20
CA THR A 316 7.67 38.38 36.95
C THR A 316 7.80 37.02 37.64
N GLN A 317 8.47 36.05 37.00
CA GLN A 317 8.76 34.77 37.62
C GLN A 317 9.71 34.94 38.82
N GLN A 318 10.75 35.78 38.70
CA GLN A 318 11.65 36.11 39.81
C GLN A 318 10.90 36.79 40.97
N LEU A 319 10.05 37.79 40.69
CA LEU A 319 9.22 38.44 41.72
C LEU A 319 8.25 37.47 42.39
N HIS A 320 7.64 36.55 41.63
CA HIS A 320 6.79 35.50 42.22
C HIS A 320 7.56 34.52 43.12
N PHE A 321 8.88 34.36 42.95
CA PHE A 321 9.70 33.61 43.89
C PHE A 321 10.00 34.44 45.14
N GLU A 322 10.30 35.73 44.99
CA GLU A 322 10.59 36.64 46.11
C GLU A 322 9.35 36.92 46.99
N ASP A 323 8.17 37.12 46.39
CA ASP A 323 6.90 37.29 47.12
C ASP A 323 6.52 36.04 47.94
N LYS A 324 6.93 34.85 47.49
CA LYS A 324 6.71 33.58 48.21
C LYS A 324 7.73 33.33 49.33
N GLU A 325 8.86 34.05 49.36
CA GLU A 325 9.79 34.04 50.50
C GLU A 325 9.37 35.03 51.60
N GLY A 326 8.53 36.02 51.28
CA GLY A 326 8.03 37.04 52.21
C GLY A 326 6.82 36.64 53.06
N ASP A 327 6.02 35.68 52.60
CA ASP A 327 5.00 35.04 53.43
C ASP A 327 5.67 33.90 54.20
N THR A 328 5.80 34.06 55.52
CA THR A 328 6.17 32.95 56.43
C THR A 328 5.14 31.84 56.30
N ILE A 329 5.42 30.87 55.43
CA ILE A 329 4.63 29.64 55.29
C ILE A 329 4.79 28.85 56.61
N PRO A 330 3.72 28.55 57.35
CA PRO A 330 3.79 27.61 58.46
C PRO A 330 4.33 26.28 57.91
N ALA A 331 5.36 25.74 58.56
CA ALA A 331 5.91 24.44 58.24
C ALA A 331 4.80 23.38 58.32
N ASP A 332 4.15 23.10 57.17
CA ASP A 332 3.38 21.90 56.80
C ASP A 332 2.44 22.23 55.62
N SER A 333 2.99 22.66 54.48
CA SER A 333 2.23 22.71 53.22
C SER A 333 2.92 21.87 52.15
N ASP A 334 2.71 20.56 52.25
CA ASP A 334 3.16 19.51 51.33
C ASP A 334 2.36 19.54 50.01
N LEU A 335 2.14 20.74 49.45
CA LEU A 335 1.18 20.96 48.37
C LEU A 335 1.70 21.89 47.26
N PHE A 336 3.00 21.89 46.95
CA PHE A 336 3.49 22.47 45.68
C PHE A 336 4.75 21.75 45.19
N SER A 337 4.57 20.59 44.57
CA SER A 337 5.55 19.96 43.69
C SER A 337 4.77 19.57 42.43
N ASP A 338 4.98 20.24 41.30
CA ASP A 338 5.53 19.55 40.12
C ASP A 338 6.10 20.46 39.02
N THR A 339 6.33 21.76 39.25
CA THR A 339 6.79 22.66 38.18
C THR A 339 8.02 23.52 38.47
N SER A 340 8.66 23.39 39.64
CA SER A 340 9.85 24.18 40.00
C SER A 340 11.20 23.56 39.57
N SER A 341 11.23 22.38 38.95
CA SER A 341 12.48 21.62 38.72
C SER A 341 13.00 21.62 37.27
N VAL A 342 13.19 22.78 36.64
CA VAL A 342 13.87 22.83 35.31
C VAL A 342 14.96 23.90 35.17
N MET A 343 15.41 24.54 36.25
CA MET A 343 16.67 25.30 36.20
C MET A 343 17.72 24.68 37.10
N THR A 344 18.82 24.28 36.44
CA THR A 344 20.14 23.88 37.00
C THR A 344 20.38 22.37 37.10
N SER A 345 20.77 21.76 35.97
CA SER A 345 22.06 21.04 35.88
C SER A 345 22.23 20.44 34.48
N THR A 346 23.12 21.08 33.71
CA THR A 346 23.79 20.43 32.59
C THR A 346 24.69 19.34 33.17
N ILE A 347 24.39 18.06 32.93
CA ILE A 347 25.34 16.95 32.71
C ILE A 347 24.52 15.68 32.35
N ALA A 348 24.73 15.23 31.12
CA ALA A 348 24.59 13.85 30.61
C ALA A 348 23.38 12.99 31.04
N SER A 349 22.36 12.91 30.17
CA SER A 349 21.72 11.63 29.83
C SER A 349 20.94 11.72 28.52
N SER A 350 21.44 11.02 27.52
CA SER A 350 20.78 10.73 26.25
C SER A 350 19.56 9.81 26.45
N ARG A 351 18.58 9.93 25.54
CA ARG A 351 17.30 9.16 25.39
C ARG A 351 16.16 9.74 26.25
N SER A 352 14.97 10.06 25.74
CA SER A 352 14.28 9.74 24.49
C SER A 352 13.16 10.76 24.27
N ARG A 353 13.04 11.35 23.07
CA ARG A 353 11.85 12.10 22.65
C ARG A 353 11.22 11.37 21.46
N LEU A 354 10.10 10.70 21.71
CA LEU A 354 9.14 10.33 20.68
C LEU A 354 7.95 11.28 20.85
N SER A 355 7.78 12.11 19.85
CA SER A 355 6.73 13.12 19.73
C SER A 355 5.44 12.50 19.21
N GLU A 356 4.37 12.72 19.94
CA GLU A 356 2.99 12.47 19.54
C GLU A 356 2.42 13.79 18.98
N MET A 357 2.25 13.90 17.66
CA MET A 357 1.41 14.93 17.03
C MET A 357 0.85 14.38 15.70
N ARG A 358 -0.46 14.14 15.66
CA ARG A 358 -1.24 14.09 14.42
C ARG A 358 -2.62 14.70 14.66
N GLY A 359 -3.01 15.61 13.78
CA GLY A 359 -4.42 15.85 13.46
C GLY A 359 -4.79 17.31 13.19
N ALA A 360 -4.54 17.80 11.97
CA ALA A 360 -5.44 18.73 11.25
C ALA A 360 -4.86 19.15 9.88
N SER A 361 -5.26 18.48 8.80
CA SER A 361 -5.65 19.11 7.52
C SER A 361 -6.03 18.04 6.50
N ALA A 362 -7.34 17.87 6.29
CA ALA A 362 -7.86 17.06 5.19
C ALA A 362 -9.15 17.72 4.70
N GLY A 363 -9.01 18.55 3.67
CA GLY A 363 -10.14 19.21 3.05
C GLY A 363 -9.70 20.18 1.97
N GLN A 364 -9.23 19.67 0.83
CA GLN A 364 -9.21 20.44 -0.42
C GLN A 364 -9.03 19.63 -1.72
N ASP A 365 -8.69 18.34 -1.69
CA ASP A 365 -8.34 17.62 -2.95
C ASP A 365 -9.51 16.92 -3.67
N ARG A 366 -10.76 17.09 -3.24
CA ARG A 366 -11.88 16.29 -3.76
C ARG A 366 -12.51 16.83 -5.06
N GLU A 367 -12.14 18.02 -5.51
CA GLU A 367 -12.80 18.70 -6.63
C GLU A 367 -12.16 18.48 -8.01
N PHE A 368 -10.94 17.95 -8.09
CA PHE A 368 -10.22 17.84 -9.36
C PHE A 368 -10.55 16.57 -10.16
N MET A 369 -10.85 15.44 -9.48
CA MET A 369 -11.13 14.17 -10.17
C MET A 369 -12.48 14.13 -10.90
N THR A 370 -13.46 14.96 -10.50
CA THR A 370 -14.82 14.88 -11.05
C THR A 370 -14.99 15.65 -12.38
N LYS A 371 -14.07 16.54 -12.74
CA LYS A 371 -14.20 17.36 -13.97
C LYS A 371 -13.62 16.71 -15.24
N VAL A 372 -12.79 15.68 -15.14
CA VAL A 372 -12.08 15.10 -16.29
C VAL A 372 -12.83 13.92 -16.94
N VAL A 373 -13.81 13.33 -16.24
CA VAL A 373 -14.59 12.18 -16.74
C VAL A 373 -15.42 12.52 -17.99
N ARG A 374 -15.70 13.79 -18.28
CA ARG A 374 -16.56 14.19 -19.42
C ARG A 374 -15.87 14.36 -20.78
N SER A 375 -14.55 14.22 -20.87
CA SER A 375 -13.82 14.51 -22.12
C SER A 375 -13.37 13.28 -22.91
N CYS A 376 -13.58 12.05 -22.41
CA CYS A 376 -13.14 10.83 -23.09
C CYS A 376 -14.27 9.91 -23.61
N GLU A 377 -15.54 10.31 -23.50
CA GLU A 377 -16.68 9.54 -24.05
C GLU A 377 -17.11 10.00 -25.46
N LEU A 378 -16.33 10.85 -26.14
CA LEU A 378 -16.67 11.40 -27.47
C LEU A 378 -15.53 11.38 -28.49
N ALA A 379 -14.65 10.38 -28.46
CA ALA A 379 -13.70 10.12 -29.55
C ALA A 379 -13.62 8.62 -29.88
#